data_AF-A0A527G6M7-F1
#
_entry.id   AF-A0A527G6M7-F1
#
_cell.length_a   1.000
_cell.length_b   1.000
_cell.length_c   1.000
_cell.angle_alpha   90.00
_cell.angle_beta   90.00
_cell.angle_gamma   90.00
#
_symmetry.space_group_name_H-M   'P 1'
#
loop_
_entity.id
_entity.type
_entity.pdbx_description
1 polymer ?
#
loop_
_entity_poly.entity_id
_entity_poly.type
_entity_poly.pdbx_seq_one_letter_code
_entity_poly.pdbx_strand_id
1 'polypeptide(L)' 'MHRVIISGIGVEIPEPTITNEELVASFNAWVDLENARRQDTGEPPLPKSDSDFIVHASGVRTRHVIEREGILDPT' A
#
# COMPACT_ATOMS: atom_id res chain seq x y z
N MET A 1 -9.69 42.84 -20.11
CA MET A 1 -9.38 41.41 -19.92
C MET A 1 -9.87 40.99 -18.54
N HIS A 2 -10.70 39.95 -18.42
CA HIS A 2 -11.07 39.40 -17.11
C HIS A 2 -10.00 38.44 -16.64
N ARG A 3 -9.54 38.62 -15.39
CA ARG A 3 -8.52 37.77 -14.77
C ARG A 3 -9.20 36.53 -14.21
N VAL A 4 -8.93 35.38 -14.81
CA VAL A 4 -9.40 34.08 -14.30
C VAL A 4 -8.46 33.64 -13.17
N ILE A 5 -9.03 33.17 -12.07
CA ILE A 5 -8.30 32.65 -10.91
C ILE A 5 -8.98 31.38 -10.39
N ILE A 6 -8.21 30.52 -9.72
CA ILE A 6 -8.75 29.53 -8.80
C ILE A 6 -9.02 30.28 -7.49
N SER A 7 -10.28 30.51 -7.17
CA SER A 7 -10.70 31.30 -5.99
C SER A 7 -10.82 30.49 -4.70
N GLY A 8 -10.73 29.16 -4.77
CA GLY A 8 -10.79 28.29 -3.61
C GLY A 8 -10.58 26.82 -3.96
N ILE A 9 -10.20 26.03 -2.95
CA ILE A 9 -10.04 24.58 -3.00
C ILE A 9 -10.61 24.01 -1.70
N GLY A 10 -11.30 22.87 -1.78
CA GLY A 10 -11.70 22.05 -0.65
C GLY A 10 -11.22 20.62 -0.84
N VAL A 11 -10.74 19.99 0.22
CA VAL A 11 -10.27 18.59 0.23
C VAL A 11 -10.74 17.94 1.53
N GLU A 12 -11.25 16.72 1.43
CA GLU A 12 -11.52 15.83 2.56
C GLU A 12 -10.57 14.63 2.48
N ILE A 13 -9.95 14.28 3.60
CA ILE A 13 -8.97 13.20 3.70
C ILE A 13 -9.47 12.23 4.77
N PRO A 14 -9.60 10.91 4.47
CA PRO A 14 -9.97 9.91 5.46
C PRO A 14 -8.99 9.91 6.64
N GLU A 15 -9.49 9.71 7.87
CA GLU A 15 -8.63 9.63 9.05
C GLU A 15 -7.66 8.43 9.05
N PRO A 16 -8.09 7.20 8.68
CA PRO A 16 -7.21 6.03 8.74
C PRO A 16 -6.00 6.17 7.83
N THR A 17 -4.86 5.74 8.33
CA THR A 17 -3.57 5.81 7.62
C THR A 17 -2.88 4.45 7.67
N ILE A 18 -2.15 4.13 6.60
CA ILE A 18 -1.28 2.95 6.50
C ILE A 18 0.16 3.41 6.24
N THR A 19 1.09 2.95 7.05
CA THR A 19 2.54 3.10 6.85
C THR A 19 3.07 2.11 5.83
N ASN A 20 4.26 2.36 5.26
CA ASN A 20 4.89 1.37 4.39
C ASN A 20 5.19 0.07 5.14
N GLU A 21 5.59 0.17 6.40
CA GLU A 21 5.91 -0.96 7.26
C GLU A 21 4.70 -1.88 7.47
N GLU A 22 3.53 -1.31 7.77
CA GLU A 22 2.28 -2.08 7.92
C GLU A 22 1.86 -2.75 6.61
N LEU A 23 1.93 -2.00 5.50
CA LEU A 23 1.55 -2.51 4.19
C LEU A 23 2.47 -3.65 3.74
N VAL A 24 3.78 -3.48 3.92
CA VAL A 24 4.78 -4.50 3.59
C VAL A 24 4.65 -5.72 4.50
N ALA A 25 4.35 -5.53 5.78
CA ALA A 25 4.12 -6.64 6.70
C ALA A 25 2.92 -7.50 6.26
N SER A 26 1.80 -6.87 5.92
CA SER A 26 0.62 -7.56 5.40
C SER A 26 0.92 -8.29 4.08
N PHE A 27 1.52 -7.59 3.11
CA PHE A 27 1.92 -8.20 1.83
C PHE A 27 2.86 -9.39 2.02
N ASN A 28 3.88 -9.27 2.87
CA ASN A 28 4.85 -10.32 3.09
C ASN A 28 4.25 -11.53 3.82
N ALA A 29 3.27 -11.33 4.71
CA ALA A 29 2.51 -12.41 5.32
C ALA A 29 1.68 -13.17 4.28
N TRP A 30 1.02 -12.45 3.36
CA TRP A 30 0.32 -13.06 2.24
C TRP A 30 1.28 -13.82 1.31
N VAL A 31 2.44 -13.25 0.97
CA VAL A 31 3.48 -13.92 0.17
C VAL A 31 3.96 -15.21 0.82
N ASP A 32 4.10 -15.25 2.14
CA ASP A 32 4.49 -16.48 2.86
C ASP A 32 3.42 -17.59 2.70
N LEU A 33 2.14 -17.26 2.87
CA LEU A 33 1.02 -18.19 2.68
C LEU A 33 0.96 -18.70 1.23
N GLU A 34 1.06 -17.78 0.28
CA GLU A 34 0.97 -18.10 -1.14
C GLU A 34 2.19 -18.89 -1.63
N ASN A 35 3.39 -18.63 -1.12
CA ASN A 35 4.57 -19.42 -1.44
C ASN A 35 4.49 -20.85 -0.90
N ALA A 36 3.89 -21.06 0.28
CA ALA A 36 3.61 -22.41 0.76
C ALA A 36 2.67 -23.15 -0.20
N ARG A 37 1.60 -22.49 -0.68
CA ARG A 37 0.69 -23.06 -1.69
C ARG A 37 1.38 -23.37 -3.02
N ARG A 38 2.27 -22.49 -3.49
CA ARG A 38 3.00 -22.62 -4.77
C ARG A 38 4.02 -23.75 -4.77
N GLN A 39 4.58 -24.09 -3.61
CA GLN A 39 5.48 -25.24 -3.48
C GLN A 39 4.80 -26.54 -3.92
N ASP A 40 3.51 -26.70 -3.62
CA ASP A 40 2.74 -27.88 -4.01
C ASP A 40 2.37 -27.89 -5.50
N THR A 41 2.31 -26.73 -6.16
CA THR A 41 1.97 -26.60 -7.58
C THR A 41 3.18 -26.55 -8.51
N GLY A 42 4.40 -26.42 -7.95
CA GLY A 42 5.64 -26.23 -8.72
C GLY A 42 5.78 -24.84 -9.35
N GLU A 43 4.93 -23.89 -8.95
CA GLU A 43 5.03 -22.50 -9.39
C GLU A 43 6.25 -21.81 -8.75
N PRO A 44 6.91 -20.87 -9.45
CA PRO A 44 8.00 -20.08 -8.86
C PRO A 44 7.52 -19.26 -7.65
N PRO A 45 8.39 -19.08 -6.63
CA PRO A 45 8.06 -18.29 -5.45
C PRO A 45 7.93 -16.81 -5.80
N LEU A 46 6.98 -16.14 -5.16
CA LEU A 46 6.81 -14.70 -5.20
C LEU A 46 7.85 -14.00 -4.32
N PRO A 47 8.41 -12.88 -4.78
CA PRO A 47 9.32 -12.07 -3.97
C PRO A 47 8.55 -11.28 -2.90
N LYS A 48 9.20 -11.06 -1.77
CA LYS A 48 8.75 -10.12 -0.73
C LYS A 48 9.04 -8.68 -1.15
N SER A 49 8.39 -7.74 -0.46
CA SER A 49 8.65 -6.31 -0.58
C SER A 49 9.33 -5.77 0.68
N ASP A 50 9.80 -4.53 0.60
CA ASP A 50 10.46 -3.79 1.68
C ASP A 50 10.04 -2.31 1.65
N SER A 51 10.02 -1.69 2.83
CA SER A 51 9.55 -0.30 2.95
C SER A 51 10.51 0.71 2.31
N ASP A 52 11.82 0.43 2.36
CA ASP A 52 12.86 1.27 1.77
C ASP A 52 12.74 1.33 0.24
N PHE A 53 12.38 0.23 -0.41
CA PHE A 53 12.08 0.14 -1.84
C PHE A 53 10.91 1.04 -2.20
N ILE A 54 9.82 1.02 -1.42
CA ILE A 54 8.65 1.89 -1.68
C ILE A 54 9.08 3.36 -1.61
N VAL A 55 9.85 3.75 -0.60
CA VAL A 55 10.34 5.13 -0.46
C VAL A 55 11.29 5.49 -1.60
N HIS A 56 12.22 4.60 -1.96
CA HIS A 56 13.18 4.85 -3.04
C HIS A 56 12.50 5.01 -4.41
N ALA A 57 11.52 4.14 -4.70
CA ALA A 57 10.84 4.13 -5.99
C ALA A 57 9.81 5.26 -6.15
N SER A 58 9.20 5.74 -5.05
CA SER A 58 8.04 6.65 -5.14
C SER A 58 8.08 7.89 -4.24
N GLY A 59 8.93 7.91 -3.21
CA GLY A 59 8.89 8.92 -2.15
C GLY A 59 7.73 8.79 -1.16
N VAL A 60 6.80 7.84 -1.36
CA VAL A 60 5.65 7.62 -0.48
C VAL A 60 6.09 6.99 0.82
N ARG A 61 5.58 7.52 1.94
CA ARG A 61 5.84 7.02 3.30
C ARG A 61 4.58 6.49 3.97
N THR A 62 3.47 7.20 3.80
CA THR A 62 2.16 6.87 4.36
C THR A 62 1.07 7.18 3.34
N ARG A 63 -0.10 6.56 3.51
CA ARG A 63 -1.30 6.87 2.73
C ARG A 63 -2.55 6.85 3.60
N HIS A 64 -3.49 7.73 3.30
CA HIS A 64 -4.83 7.71 3.89
C HIS A 64 -5.70 6.72 3.12
N VAL A 65 -6.53 5.97 3.85
CA VAL A 65 -7.43 4.94 3.31
C VAL A 65 -8.78 5.02 3.98
N ILE A 66 -9.83 4.55 3.29
CA ILE A 66 -11.19 4.50 3.84
C ILE A 66 -11.35 3.28 4.75
N GLU A 67 -10.88 2.11 4.30
CA GLU A 67 -10.98 0.83 5.00
C GLU A 67 -9.57 0.29 5.24
N ARG A 68 -9.07 0.40 6.47
CA ARG A 68 -7.67 0.07 6.78
C ARG A 68 -7.52 -1.41 7.08
N GLU A 69 -8.44 -1.96 7.85
CA GLU A 69 -8.37 -3.32 8.37
C GLU A 69 -8.48 -4.33 7.23
N GLY A 70 -9.41 -4.13 6.29
CA GLY A 70 -9.52 -4.98 5.11
C GLY A 70 -8.32 -4.93 4.16
N ILE A 71 -7.57 -3.81 4.12
CA ILE A 71 -6.33 -3.70 3.32
C ILE A 71 -5.17 -4.43 4.00
N LEU A 72 -5.13 -4.43 5.33
CA LEU A 72 -4.06 -5.04 6.11
C LEU A 72 -4.32 -6.52 6.44
N ASP A 73 -5.49 -7.06 6.12
CA ASP A 73 -5.80 -8.48 6.24
C ASP A 73 -5.05 -9.29 5.16
N PRO A 74 -4.14 -10.21 5.54
CA PRO A 74 -3.39 -11.02 4.59
C PRO A 74 -4.13 -12.31 4.18
N THR A 75 -5.39 -12.53 4.61
CA THR A 75 -6.15 -13.78 4.41
C THR A 75 -7.44 -13.65 3.63
#